data_AF-A0A209BEQ9-F1
#
_entry.id   AF-A0A209BEQ9-F1
#
_cell.length_a   1.000
_cell.length_b   1.000
_cell.length_c   1.000
_cell.angle_alpha   90.00
_cell.angle_beta   90.00
_cell.angle_gamma   90.00
#
_symmetry.space_group_name_H-M   'P 1'
#
loop_
_entity.id
_entity.type
_entity.pdbx_description
1 polymer ?
#
loop_
_entity_poly.entity_id
_entity_poly.type
_entity_poly.pdbx_seq_one_letter_code
_entity_poly.pdbx_strand_id
1 'polypeptide(L)'
;MRRAWAGPVLLLIAGVGAAAGPFVQGRAGTGAVLLLVFVLLAGLTSPLVFPRSIGASEARRRSAVDGRPVVFWRPGCAYCMRLRIRLGRKARRLHWVDIWRDEAGAELVRGANDGNETVPTLLVAGRTYTNPDPAWVREQVSSSR
;
A
#
# COMPACT_ATOMS: atom_id res chain seq x y z
N MET A 1 -4.30 -8.83 9.85
CA MET A 1 -4.33 -7.55 10.62
C MET A 1 -3.01 -7.24 11.34
N ARG A 2 -2.43 -8.13 12.16
CA ARG A 2 -1.20 -7.83 12.94
C ARG A 2 0.00 -7.40 12.07
N ARG A 3 0.22 -8.04 10.92
CA ARG A 3 1.33 -7.75 10.00
C ARG A 3 1.31 -6.30 9.49
N ALA A 4 0.13 -5.77 9.17
CA ALA A 4 -0.04 -4.42 8.60
C ALA A 4 0.32 -3.27 9.56
N TRP A 5 0.23 -3.49 10.88
CA TRP A 5 0.44 -2.44 11.88
C TRP A 5 1.75 -2.58 12.64
N ALA A 6 2.42 -3.73 12.60
CA ALA A 6 3.65 -3.97 13.35
C ALA A 6 4.75 -2.94 13.03
N GLY A 7 4.99 -2.65 11.75
CA GLY A 7 6.02 -1.68 11.32
C GLY A 7 5.75 -0.25 11.80
N PRO A 8 4.59 0.36 11.46
CA PRO A 8 4.23 1.69 11.92
C PRO A 8 4.22 1.84 13.45
N VAL A 9 3.71 0.84 14.18
CA VAL A 9 3.69 0.87 15.65
C VAL A 9 5.11 0.83 16.22
N LEU A 10 5.98 -0.03 15.70
CA LEU A 10 7.39 -0.09 16.13
C LEU A 10 8.10 1.25 15.88
N LEU A 11 7.87 1.88 14.73
CA LEU A 11 8.44 3.20 14.41
C LEU A 11 7.98 4.29 15.37
N LEU A 12 6.71 4.28 15.77
CA LEU A 12 6.19 5.24 16.76
C LEU A 12 6.82 5.00 18.14
N ILE A 13 6.93 3.76 18.58
CA ILE A 13 7.59 3.40 19.85
C ILE A 13 9.06 3.85 19.83
N ALA A 14 9.78 3.54 18.75
CA ALA A 14 11.18 3.92 18.57
C ALA A 14 11.36 5.45 18.55
N GLY A 15 10.45 6.17 17.88
CA GLY A 15 10.49 7.63 17.82
C GLY A 15 10.31 8.29 19.19
N VAL A 16 9.37 7.79 20.00
CA VAL A 16 9.20 8.26 21.39
C VAL A 16 10.46 8.02 22.21
N GLY A 17 11.05 6.83 22.11
CA GLY A 17 12.30 6.50 22.81
C GLY A 17 13.47 7.40 22.37
N ALA A 18 13.64 7.60 21.06
CA ALA A 18 14.72 8.42 20.51
C ALA A 18 14.60 9.91 20.90
N ALA A 19 13.38 10.43 21.01
CA ALA A 19 13.14 11.82 21.36
C ALA A 19 13.21 12.12 22.86
N ALA A 20 13.05 11.10 23.72
CA ALA A 20 13.08 11.26 25.17
C ALA A 20 14.39 11.88 25.68
N GLY A 21 15.54 11.43 25.15
CA GLY A 21 16.86 11.96 25.53
C GLY A 21 16.98 13.48 25.28
N PRO A 22 16.76 13.97 24.05
CA PRO A 22 16.75 15.40 23.75
C PRO A 22 15.79 16.23 24.61
N PHE A 23 14.59 15.72 24.92
CA PHE A 23 13.65 16.43 25.79
C PHE A 23 14.16 16.56 27.22
N VAL A 24 14.71 15.49 27.80
CA VAL A 24 15.32 15.51 29.13
C VAL A 24 16.51 16.49 29.19
N GLN A 25 17.22 16.65 28.08
CA GLN A 25 18.36 17.58 27.94
C GLN A 25 17.93 19.04 27.64
N GLY A 26 16.63 19.35 27.63
CA GLY A 26 16.12 20.69 27.30
C GLY A 26 16.22 21.06 25.82
N ARG A 27 16.65 20.14 24.93
CA ARG A 27 16.77 20.34 23.48
C ARG A 27 15.46 20.02 22.77
N ALA A 28 14.43 20.82 23.06
CA ALA A 28 13.08 20.60 22.54
C ALA A 28 13.01 20.56 21.00
N GLY A 29 13.80 21.39 20.31
CA GLY A 29 13.84 21.41 18.84
C GLY A 29 14.30 20.08 18.23
N THR A 30 15.40 19.50 18.75
CA THR A 30 15.91 18.20 18.28
C THR A 30 14.92 17.08 18.57
N GLY A 31 14.31 17.07 19.77
CA GLY A 31 13.29 16.08 20.13
C GLY A 31 12.07 16.14 19.19
N ALA A 32 11.60 17.36 18.87
CA ALA A 32 10.48 17.56 17.95
C ALA A 32 10.79 17.11 16.52
N VAL A 33 11.98 17.43 16.00
CA VAL A 33 12.41 16.99 14.66
C VAL A 33 12.49 15.46 14.58
N LEU A 34 13.07 14.80 15.58
CA LEU A 34 13.14 13.33 15.61
C LEU A 34 11.74 12.70 15.63
N LEU A 35 10.85 13.17 16.51
CA LEU A 35 9.46 12.69 16.52
C LEU A 35 8.79 12.87 15.17
N LEU A 36 8.93 14.04 14.54
CA LEU A 36 8.35 14.33 13.23
C LEU A 36 8.85 13.33 12.18
N VAL A 37 10.15 13.05 12.13
CA VAL A 37 10.73 12.08 11.20
C VAL A 37 10.12 10.68 11.40
N PHE A 38 10.05 10.20 12.64
CA PHE A 38 9.47 8.87 12.93
C PHE A 38 7.97 8.81 12.61
N VAL A 39 7.22 9.87 12.89
CA VAL A 39 5.80 9.97 12.53
C VAL A 39 5.61 9.94 11.01
N LEU A 40 6.44 10.67 10.26
CA LEU A 40 6.40 10.66 8.79
C LEU A 40 6.70 9.26 8.24
N LEU A 41 7.73 8.58 8.76
CA LEU A 41 8.08 7.21 8.37
C LEU A 41 6.97 6.20 8.72
N ALA A 42 6.39 6.31 9.92
CA ALA A 42 5.25 5.48 10.34
C ALA A 42 4.03 5.72 9.43
N GLY A 43 3.79 6.98 9.06
CA GLY A 43 2.80 7.35 8.05
C GLY A 43 3.06 6.66 6.72
N LEU A 44 4.26 6.83 6.13
CA LEU A 44 4.62 6.28 4.81
C LEU A 44 4.53 4.75 4.73
N THR A 45 4.76 4.06 5.83
CA THR A 45 4.68 2.60 5.92
C THR A 45 3.30 2.09 6.33
N SER A 46 2.38 2.99 6.70
CA SER A 46 1.06 2.64 7.19
C SER A 46 0.10 2.20 6.09
N PRO A 47 -0.81 1.25 6.37
CA PRO A 47 -1.92 0.93 5.47
C PRO A 47 -2.80 2.15 5.15
N LEU A 48 -2.78 3.19 6.00
CA LEU A 48 -3.58 4.40 5.82
C LEU A 48 -3.17 5.24 4.61
N VAL A 49 -1.95 5.08 4.11
CA VAL A 49 -1.49 5.83 2.93
C VAL A 49 -2.13 5.31 1.66
N PHE A 50 -2.70 4.10 1.63
CA PHE A 50 -3.38 3.58 0.43
C PHE A 50 -4.90 3.81 0.48
N PRO A 51 -5.60 3.78 -0.67
CA PRO A 51 -7.06 3.86 -0.67
C PRO A 51 -7.65 2.69 0.12
N ARG A 52 -8.90 2.84 0.58
CA ARG A 52 -9.56 1.79 1.36
C ARG A 52 -9.48 0.45 0.64
N SER A 53 -8.90 -0.53 1.32
CA SER A 53 -8.87 -1.90 0.85
C SER A 53 -10.27 -2.49 0.91
N ILE A 54 -10.66 -3.17 -0.16
CA ILE A 54 -11.82 -4.07 -0.19
C ILE A 54 -11.34 -5.51 -0.33
N GLY A 55 -12.24 -6.48 -0.17
CA GLY A 55 -11.88 -7.89 -0.32
C GLY A 55 -11.63 -8.28 -1.77
N ALA A 56 -10.87 -9.35 -2.02
CA ALA A 56 -10.49 -9.80 -3.35
C ALA A 56 -11.72 -10.23 -4.19
N SER A 57 -12.66 -10.96 -3.57
CA SER A 57 -13.91 -11.37 -4.22
C SER A 57 -14.79 -10.16 -4.59
N GLU A 58 -14.89 -9.18 -3.69
CA GLU A 58 -15.59 -7.92 -3.91
C GLU A 58 -14.96 -7.12 -5.05
N ALA A 59 -13.63 -6.96 -5.02
CA ALA A 59 -12.89 -6.22 -6.03
C ALA A 59 -13.05 -6.84 -7.42
N ARG A 60 -12.98 -8.18 -7.52
CA ARG A 60 -13.21 -8.91 -8.77
C ARG A 60 -14.63 -8.72 -9.28
N ARG A 61 -15.63 -8.83 -8.41
CA ARG A 61 -17.03 -8.62 -8.80
C ARG A 61 -17.27 -7.22 -9.32
N ARG A 62 -16.75 -6.20 -8.63
CA ARG A 62 -16.86 -4.80 -9.09
C ARG A 62 -16.12 -4.56 -10.39
N SER A 63 -14.88 -5.05 -10.50
CA SER A 63 -14.06 -4.99 -11.71
C SER A 63 -14.75 -5.62 -12.92
N ALA A 64 -15.47 -6.73 -12.74
CA ALA A 64 -16.25 -7.34 -13.81
C ALA A 64 -17.44 -6.48 -14.27
N VAL A 65 -17.97 -5.62 -13.41
CA VAL A 65 -19.09 -4.72 -13.71
C VAL A 65 -18.63 -3.40 -14.31
N ASP A 66 -17.60 -2.77 -13.71
CA ASP A 66 -17.14 -1.42 -14.07
C ASP A 66 -15.85 -1.41 -14.91
N GLY A 67 -15.28 -2.58 -15.21
CA GLY A 67 -14.05 -2.72 -15.99
C GLY A 67 -12.79 -2.17 -15.32
N ARG A 68 -12.87 -1.67 -14.08
CA ARG A 68 -11.73 -1.03 -13.41
C ARG A 68 -10.73 -2.08 -12.94
N PRO A 69 -9.41 -1.85 -13.12
CA PRO A 69 -8.43 -2.82 -12.65
C PRO A 69 -8.42 -2.99 -11.12
N VAL A 70 -8.07 -4.19 -10.67
CA VAL A 70 -7.78 -4.49 -9.27
C VAL A 70 -6.27 -4.45 -9.04
N VAL A 71 -5.83 -3.79 -7.98
CA VAL A 71 -4.43 -3.73 -7.54
C VAL A 71 -4.30 -4.46 -6.21
N PHE A 72 -3.49 -5.52 -6.20
CA PHE A 72 -3.04 -6.19 -5.00
C PHE A 72 -1.77 -5.52 -4.48
N TRP A 73 -1.76 -5.17 -3.20
CA TRP A 73 -0.68 -4.41 -2.56
C TRP A 73 -0.51 -4.83 -1.10
N ARG A 74 0.56 -4.34 -0.45
CA ARG A 74 0.76 -4.47 1.00
C ARG A 74 1.42 -3.22 1.59
N PRO A 75 1.22 -2.94 2.90
CA PRO A 75 1.91 -1.84 3.59
C PRO A 75 3.44 -1.94 3.48
N GLY A 76 4.11 -0.79 3.34
CA GLY A 76 5.56 -0.70 3.18
C GLY A 76 6.12 -1.03 1.79
N CYS A 77 5.26 -1.37 0.81
CA CYS A 77 5.70 -1.67 -0.56
C CYS A 77 6.10 -0.39 -1.33
N ALA A 78 7.41 -0.21 -1.59
CA ALA A 78 7.93 0.94 -2.32
C ALA A 78 7.41 1.05 -3.77
N TYR A 79 7.26 -0.09 -4.47
CA TYR A 79 6.72 -0.13 -5.84
C TYR A 79 5.23 0.22 -5.88
N CYS A 80 4.45 -0.22 -4.89
CA CYS A 80 3.04 0.12 -4.75
C CYS A 80 2.88 1.61 -4.47
N MET A 81 3.76 2.19 -3.66
CA MET A 81 3.78 3.63 -3.39
C MET A 81 4.11 4.41 -4.66
N ARG A 82 5.15 3.99 -5.39
CA ARG A 82 5.53 4.57 -6.69
C ARG A 82 4.35 4.54 -7.66
N LEU A 83 3.68 3.40 -7.80
CA LEU A 83 2.51 3.24 -8.66
C LEU A 83 1.40 4.23 -8.27
N ARG A 84 1.04 4.29 -6.98
CA ARG A 84 0.03 5.23 -6.46
C ARG A 84 0.39 6.69 -6.78
N ILE A 85 1.62 7.11 -6.50
CA ILE A 85 2.10 8.48 -6.75
C ILE A 85 2.02 8.81 -8.24
N ARG A 86 2.52 7.93 -9.11
CA ARG A 86 2.52 8.13 -10.57
C ARG A 86 1.11 8.16 -11.16
N LEU A 87 0.14 7.47 -10.56
CA LEU A 87 -1.26 7.52 -10.97
C LEU A 87 -2.00 8.76 -10.44
N GLY A 88 -1.54 9.35 -9.33
CA GLY A 88 -2.15 10.54 -8.74
C GLY A 88 -3.65 10.37 -8.48
N ARG A 89 -4.48 11.28 -8.99
CA ARG A 89 -5.95 11.22 -8.82
C ARG A 89 -6.58 9.97 -9.44
N LYS A 90 -5.96 9.39 -10.48
CA LYS A 90 -6.45 8.16 -11.13
C LYS A 90 -6.32 6.93 -10.23
N ALA A 91 -5.48 6.97 -9.19
CA ALA A 91 -5.36 5.88 -8.23
C ALA A 91 -6.70 5.54 -7.54
N ARG A 92 -7.62 6.50 -7.41
CA ARG A 92 -8.96 6.30 -6.84
C ARG A 92 -9.94 5.57 -7.77
N ARG A 93 -9.57 5.37 -9.04
CA ARG A 93 -10.37 4.63 -10.03
C ARG A 93 -9.95 3.16 -10.11
N LEU A 94 -9.08 2.70 -9.21
CA LEU A 94 -8.66 1.31 -9.09
C LEU A 94 -9.29 0.71 -7.85
N HIS A 95 -9.54 -0.59 -7.89
CA HIS A 95 -9.93 -1.36 -6.71
C HIS A 95 -8.66 -1.81 -5.99
N TRP A 96 -8.52 -1.53 -4.70
CA TRP A 96 -7.30 -1.85 -3.94
C TRP A 96 -7.58 -3.01 -2.99
N VAL A 97 -6.69 -4.00 -2.97
CA VAL A 97 -6.76 -5.19 -2.10
C VAL A 97 -5.44 -5.36 -1.36
N ASP A 98 -5.48 -5.23 -0.04
CA ASP A 98 -4.36 -5.48 0.87
C ASP A 98 -4.24 -6.99 1.13
N ILE A 99 -3.22 -7.62 0.56
CA ILE A 99 -3.02 -9.07 0.66
C ILE A 99 -2.66 -9.53 2.08
N TRP A 100 -2.24 -8.63 2.97
CA TRP A 100 -2.02 -8.99 4.38
C TRP A 100 -3.31 -9.02 5.21
N ARG A 101 -4.42 -8.58 4.62
CA ARG A 101 -5.75 -8.60 5.24
C ARG A 101 -6.71 -9.56 4.54
N ASP A 102 -6.41 -9.94 3.31
CA ASP A 102 -7.25 -10.80 2.48
C ASP A 102 -6.44 -12.00 1.98
N GLU A 103 -6.72 -13.19 2.55
CA GLU A 103 -6.04 -14.44 2.20
C GLU A 103 -6.29 -14.84 0.74
N ALA A 104 -7.50 -14.64 0.24
CA ALA A 104 -7.83 -14.95 -1.16
C ALA A 104 -7.06 -14.04 -2.14
N GLY A 105 -6.81 -12.79 -1.75
CA GLY A 105 -5.93 -11.88 -2.46
C GLY A 105 -4.48 -12.36 -2.44
N ALA A 106 -3.98 -12.82 -1.29
CA ALA A 106 -2.64 -13.39 -1.17
C ALA A 106 -2.46 -14.64 -2.03
N GLU A 107 -3.44 -15.55 -2.02
CA GLU A 107 -3.43 -16.77 -2.85
C GLU A 107 -3.40 -16.44 -4.34
N LEU A 108 -4.21 -15.47 -4.80
CA LEU A 108 -4.19 -15.04 -6.19
C LEU A 108 -2.83 -14.48 -6.60
N VAL A 109 -2.22 -13.66 -5.74
CA VAL A 109 -0.87 -13.12 -5.98
C VAL A 109 0.17 -14.24 -6.00
N ARG A 110 0.11 -15.19 -5.08
CA ARG A 110 1.02 -16.35 -5.06
C ARG A 110 0.87 -17.20 -6.33
N GLY A 111 -0.37 -17.46 -6.76
CA GLY A 111 -0.66 -18.19 -8.00
C GLY A 111 -0.15 -17.48 -9.26
N ALA A 112 -0.11 -16.15 -9.26
CA ALA A 112 0.41 -15.36 -10.38
C ALA A 112 1.93 -15.20 -10.39
N ASN A 113 2.63 -15.57 -9.32
CA ASN A 113 4.04 -15.22 -9.09
C ASN A 113 4.87 -16.38 -8.55
N ASP A 114 4.64 -17.60 -9.02
CA ASP A 114 5.41 -18.80 -8.65
C ASP A 114 5.45 -19.04 -7.13
N GLY A 115 4.33 -18.81 -6.45
CA GLY A 115 4.20 -18.96 -5.00
C GLY A 115 4.61 -17.73 -4.18
N ASN A 116 5.11 -16.67 -4.81
CA ASN A 116 5.57 -15.46 -4.13
C ASN A 116 4.45 -14.42 -3.93
N GLU A 117 4.48 -13.71 -2.81
CA GLU A 117 3.61 -12.54 -2.57
C GLU A 117 4.16 -11.26 -3.21
N THR A 118 4.54 -11.33 -4.50
CA THR A 118 5.14 -10.21 -5.23
C THR A 118 4.08 -9.16 -5.55
N VAL A 119 4.31 -7.91 -5.15
CA VAL A 119 3.40 -6.78 -5.37
C VAL A 119 4.14 -5.54 -5.89
N PRO A 120 3.47 -4.62 -6.61
CA PRO A 120 2.06 -4.63 -6.97
C PRO A 120 1.74 -5.68 -8.05
N THR A 121 0.67 -6.44 -7.85
CA THR A 121 0.10 -7.29 -8.91
C THR A 121 -1.26 -6.73 -9.31
N LEU A 122 -1.49 -6.60 -10.60
CA LEU A 122 -2.73 -6.07 -11.16
C LEU A 122 -3.54 -7.18 -11.77
N LEU A 123 -4.86 -7.12 -11.63
CA LEU A 123 -5.81 -7.92 -12.38
C LEU A 123 -6.59 -7.00 -13.32
N VAL A 124 -6.45 -7.24 -14.62
CA VAL A 124 -7.11 -6.50 -15.70
C VAL A 124 -7.81 -7.50 -16.60
N ALA A 125 -9.14 -7.41 -16.73
CA ALA A 125 -9.93 -8.30 -17.58
C ALA A 125 -9.60 -9.80 -17.39
N GLY A 126 -9.40 -10.23 -16.14
CA GLY A 126 -9.07 -11.62 -15.78
C GLY A 126 -7.59 -12.02 -15.94
N ARG A 127 -6.73 -11.13 -16.45
CA ARG A 127 -5.28 -11.37 -16.61
C ARG A 127 -4.49 -10.67 -15.51
N THR A 128 -3.49 -11.36 -14.97
CA THR A 128 -2.59 -10.83 -13.94
C THR A 128 -1.32 -10.23 -14.54
N TYR A 129 -0.90 -9.10 -14.00
CA TYR A 129 0.32 -8.39 -14.39
C TYR A 129 1.11 -8.02 -13.14
N THR A 130 2.34 -8.51 -13.04
CA THR A 130 3.20 -8.28 -11.87
C THR A 130 4.13 -7.11 -12.13
N ASN A 131 4.14 -6.18 -11.17
CA ASN A 131 4.90 -4.94 -11.18
C ASN A 131 4.86 -4.18 -12.54
N PRO A 132 3.67 -3.92 -13.11
CA PRO A 132 3.57 -3.28 -14.41
C PRO A 132 3.98 -1.81 -14.37
N ASP A 133 4.35 -1.26 -15.54
CA ASP A 133 4.70 0.15 -15.68
C ASP A 133 3.50 1.06 -15.31
N PRO A 134 3.68 2.06 -14.43
CA PRO A 134 2.61 2.99 -14.07
C PRO A 134 1.95 3.74 -15.23
N ALA A 135 2.67 3.98 -16.33
CA ALA A 135 2.14 4.57 -17.55
C ALA A 135 1.13 3.63 -18.23
N TRP A 136 1.49 2.35 -18.38
CA TRP A 136 0.58 1.33 -18.90
C TRP A 136 -0.66 1.18 -18.02
N VAL A 137 -0.50 1.17 -16.69
CA VAL A 137 -1.65 1.12 -15.76
C VAL A 137 -2.58 2.32 -15.94
N ARG A 138 -2.00 3.50 -16.23
CA ARG A 138 -2.78 4.72 -16.46
C ARG A 138 -3.68 4.61 -17.68
N GLU A 139 -3.23 3.91 -18.72
CA GLU A 139 -3.99 3.64 -19.94
C GLU A 139 -5.15 2.69 -19.67
N GLN A 140 -4.93 1.63 -18.88
CA GLN A 140 -5.98 0.70 -18.47
C GLN A 140 -7.12 1.41 -17.72
N VAL A 141 -6.78 2.37 -16.85
CA VAL A 141 -7.76 3.15 -16.08
C VAL A 141 -8.55 4.16 -16.94
N SER A 142 -8.02 4.56 -18.10
CA SER A 142 -8.78 5.39 -19.06
C SER A 142 -9.66 4.59 -20.00
N SER A 143 -9.31 3.33 -20.25
CA SER A 143 -10.07 2.41 -21.11
C SER A 143 -11.26 1.76 -20.39
N SER A 144 -11.23 1.70 -19.05
CA SER A 144 -12.34 1.18 -18.25
C SER A 144 -13.58 2.06 -18.38
N ARG A 145 -14.70 1.43 -18.74
CA ARG A 145 -15.96 2.03 -19.20
C ARG A 145 -16.78 2.65 -18.07
#